data_AF-A0A650MZ33-F1
#
_entry.id   AF-A0A650MZ33-F1
#
_cell.length_a   1.000
_cell.length_b   1.000
_cell.length_c   1.000
_cell.angle_alpha   90.00
_cell.angle_beta   90.00
_cell.angle_gamma   90.00
#
_symmetry.space_group_name_H-M   'P 1'
#
loop_
_entity.id
_entity.type
_entity.pdbx_description
1 polymer ?
#
loop_
_entity_poly.entity_id
_entity_poly.type
_entity_poly.pdbx_seq_one_letter_code
_entity_poly.pdbx_strand_id
1 'polypeptide(L)'
;MEIIDGHIHLIKVMAGYGRRRELRAIGDGKARWASGEIMELIPKGYGEKDFTAQSLLRLMNENNVKKAVLLQGSMYGFQNEYTYEMCKKIS
;
A
#
# COMPACT_ATOMS: atom_id res chain seq x y z
N MET A 1 -17.46 -10.80 -17.72
CA MET A 1 -17.13 -9.40 -17.36
C MET A 1 -15.77 -9.42 -16.72
N GLU A 2 -14.84 -8.58 -17.17
CA GLU A 2 -13.52 -8.46 -16.53
C GLU A 2 -13.65 -7.59 -15.28
N ILE A 3 -13.07 -8.02 -14.15
CA ILE A 3 -13.03 -7.24 -12.93
C ILE A 3 -11.78 -6.35 -12.96
N ILE A 4 -11.98 -5.05 -12.74
CA ILE A 4 -10.91 -4.06 -12.64
C ILE A 4 -11.00 -3.42 -11.26
N ASP A 5 -9.89 -3.42 -10.54
CA ASP A 5 -9.76 -2.65 -9.30
C ASP A 5 -9.42 -1.19 -9.65
N GLY A 6 -10.30 -0.27 -9.26
CA GLY A 6 -10.18 1.14 -9.57
C GLY A 6 -9.25 1.92 -8.65
N HIS A 7 -8.79 1.35 -7.53
CA HIS A 7 -8.05 2.09 -6.51
C HIS A 7 -7.23 1.15 -5.62
N ILE A 8 -5.93 1.05 -5.90
CA ILE A 8 -4.99 0.36 -4.99
C ILE A 8 -3.73 1.17 -4.72
N HIS A 9 -3.21 1.01 -3.52
CA HIS A 9 -1.93 1.56 -3.10
C HIS A 9 -0.92 0.44 -2.91
N LEU A 10 0.29 0.60 -3.46
CA LEU A 10 1.44 -0.19 -3.06
C LEU A 10 2.19 0.51 -1.92
N ILE A 11 2.69 -0.28 -0.99
CA ILE A 11 3.34 0.21 0.23
C ILE A 11 4.65 -0.55 0.38
N LYS A 12 5.79 0.05 0.01
CA LYS A 12 7.10 -0.53 0.34
C LYS A 12 7.50 -0.24 1.78
N VAL A 13 7.09 0.94 2.27
CA VAL A 13 7.35 1.46 3.62
C VAL A 13 6.18 2.35 4.04
N MET A 14 5.78 2.30 5.31
CA MET A 14 4.87 3.30 5.91
C MET A 14 5.71 4.46 6.47
N ALA A 15 5.80 5.55 5.71
CA ALA A 15 6.67 6.70 6.00
C ALA A 15 5.99 8.05 5.68
N GLY A 16 4.69 8.15 5.96
CA GLY A 16 3.94 9.39 5.78
C GLY A 16 4.47 10.55 6.64
N TYR A 17 4.27 11.77 6.17
CA TYR A 17 4.62 12.99 6.90
C TYR A 17 3.51 14.02 6.71
N GLY A 18 3.11 14.68 7.80
CA GLY A 18 2.06 15.70 7.74
C GLY A 18 1.88 16.43 9.06
N ARG A 19 0.68 16.96 9.31
CA ARG A 19 0.35 17.74 10.52
C ARG A 19 0.60 16.96 11.83
N ARG A 20 0.55 15.63 11.78
CA ARG A 20 0.81 14.71 12.91
C ARG A 20 2.29 14.28 12.99
N ARG A 21 3.17 14.97 12.26
CA ARG A 21 4.61 14.70 12.09
C ARG A 21 4.84 13.39 11.35
N GLU A 22 5.95 12.70 11.62
CA GLU A 22 6.28 11.45 10.95
C GLU A 22 5.34 10.30 11.34
N LEU A 23 5.07 9.43 10.38
CA LEU A 23 4.40 8.15 10.55
C LEU A 23 5.43 7.03 10.48
N ARG A 24 5.35 6.06 11.39
CA ARG A 24 6.21 4.87 11.38
C ARG A 24 5.39 3.60 11.50
N ALA A 25 5.73 2.58 10.71
CA ALA A 25 5.16 1.25 10.85
C ALA A 25 5.40 0.69 12.26
N ILE A 26 4.37 0.09 12.86
CA ILE A 26 4.47 -0.59 14.17
C ILE A 26 4.11 -2.09 14.09
N GLY A 27 3.90 -2.62 12.89
CA GLY A 27 3.52 -4.02 12.65
C GLY A 27 2.00 -4.21 12.61
N ASP A 28 1.56 -5.43 12.27
CA ASP A 28 0.14 -5.80 12.17
C ASP A 28 -0.69 -4.89 11.25
N GLY A 29 -0.09 -4.43 10.15
CA GLY A 29 -0.72 -3.53 9.18
C GLY A 29 -0.95 -2.10 9.71
N LYS A 30 -0.39 -1.76 10.87
CA LYS A 30 -0.58 -0.49 11.56
C LYS A 30 0.65 0.39 11.52
N ALA A 31 0.39 1.69 11.63
CA ALA A 31 1.41 2.70 11.80
C ALA A 31 1.03 3.68 12.91
N ARG A 32 2.04 4.31 13.50
CA ARG A 32 1.89 5.31 14.56
C ARG A 32 2.45 6.65 14.12
N TRP A 33 1.67 7.70 14.27
CA TRP A 33 2.12 9.07 14.13
C TRP A 33 3.01 9.46 15.31
N ALA A 34 3.91 10.42 15.15
CA ALA A 34 4.72 10.90 16.29
C ALA A 34 3.86 11.55 17.40
N SER A 35 2.62 11.95 17.09
CA SER A 35 1.62 12.36 18.09
C SER A 35 1.13 11.22 18.99
N GLY A 36 1.45 9.96 18.68
CA GLY A 36 1.00 8.76 19.39
C GLY A 36 -0.24 8.09 18.77
N GLU A 37 -0.95 8.77 17.88
CA GLU A 37 -2.14 8.22 17.20
C GLU A 37 -1.78 7.01 16.33
N ILE A 38 -2.55 5.94 16.46
CA ILE A 38 -2.39 4.69 15.70
C ILE A 38 -3.42 4.65 14.59
N MET A 39 -2.99 4.21 13.41
CA MET A 39 -3.83 4.06 12.23
C MET A 39 -3.60 2.69 11.61
N GLU A 40 -4.70 2.06 11.20
CA GLU A 40 -4.66 0.83 10.41
C GLU A 40 -4.56 1.21 8.93
N LEU A 41 -3.52 0.72 8.25
CA LEU A 41 -3.23 1.02 6.86
C LEU A 41 -3.43 -0.19 5.95
N ILE A 42 -3.17 -1.38 6.48
CA ILE A 42 -3.25 -2.62 5.74
C ILE A 42 -4.22 -3.53 6.50
N PRO A 43 -5.26 -4.05 5.83
CA PRO A 43 -6.17 -5.01 6.44
C PRO A 43 -5.43 -6.22 7.00
N LYS A 44 -5.95 -6.77 8.11
CA LYS A 44 -5.37 -7.95 8.75
C LYS A 44 -5.20 -9.11 7.76
N GLY A 45 -3.98 -9.65 7.69
CA GLY A 45 -3.63 -10.77 6.81
C GLY A 45 -3.10 -10.37 5.42
N TYR A 46 -3.07 -9.07 5.10
CA TYR A 46 -2.61 -8.58 3.79
C TYR A 46 -1.14 -8.13 3.80
N GLY A 47 -0.59 -7.85 4.99
CA GLY A 47 0.81 -7.46 5.17
C GLY A 47 1.12 -6.99 6.60
N GLU A 48 2.39 -7.06 7.00
CA GLU A 48 2.83 -6.67 8.36
C GLU A 48 3.20 -5.19 8.44
N LYS A 49 4.11 -4.75 7.56
CA LYS A 49 4.60 -3.36 7.46
C LYS A 49 4.59 -2.81 6.03
N ASP A 50 4.23 -3.66 5.06
CA ASP A 50 4.27 -3.39 3.63
C ASP A 50 3.11 -4.11 2.93
N PHE A 51 2.79 -3.63 1.73
CA PHE A 51 1.88 -4.25 0.79
C PHE A 51 2.51 -4.14 -0.60
N THR A 52 3.19 -5.19 -1.02
CA THR A 52 4.02 -5.19 -2.23
C THR A 52 3.21 -5.54 -3.48
N ALA A 53 3.81 -5.30 -4.65
CA ALA A 53 3.24 -5.75 -5.93
C ALA A 53 3.01 -7.27 -5.99
N GLN A 54 3.85 -8.08 -5.33
CA GLN A 54 3.65 -9.54 -5.28
C GLN A 54 2.42 -9.90 -4.46
N SER A 55 2.21 -9.25 -3.32
CA SER A 55 1.00 -9.42 -2.50
C SER A 55 -0.25 -9.04 -3.29
N LEU A 56 -0.20 -7.92 -4.02
CA LEU A 56 -1.27 -7.48 -4.91
C LEU A 56 -1.58 -8.52 -6.00
N LEU A 57 -0.57 -8.99 -6.74
CA LEU A 57 -0.77 -9.97 -7.81
C LEU A 57 -1.40 -11.26 -7.29
N ARG A 58 -0.96 -11.73 -6.11
CA ARG A 58 -1.55 -12.89 -5.46
C ARG A 58 -3.05 -12.69 -5.20
N LEU A 59 -3.42 -11.56 -4.61
CA LEU A 59 -4.82 -11.24 -4.32
C LEU A 59 -5.65 -11.05 -5.58
N MET A 60 -5.11 -10.40 -6.61
CA MET A 60 -5.78 -10.24 -7.89
C MET A 60 -6.08 -11.60 -8.53
N ASN A 61 -5.12 -12.53 -8.50
CA ASN A 61 -5.29 -13.89 -9.01
C ASN A 61 -6.34 -14.67 -8.19
N GLU A 62 -6.27 -14.62 -6.87
CA GLU A 62 -7.24 -15.27 -5.97
C GLU A 62 -8.68 -14.77 -6.20
N ASN A 63 -8.84 -13.50 -6.57
CA ASN A 63 -10.15 -12.84 -6.73
C ASN A 63 -10.55 -12.64 -8.21
N ASN A 64 -9.81 -13.19 -9.17
CA ASN A 64 -10.06 -13.03 -10.61
C ASN A 64 -10.09 -11.56 -11.10
N VAL A 65 -9.36 -10.67 -10.44
CA VAL A 65 -9.15 -9.28 -10.87
C VAL A 65 -8.12 -9.24 -11.99
N LYS A 66 -8.45 -8.59 -13.11
CA LYS A 66 -7.59 -8.56 -14.31
C LYS A 66 -6.68 -7.35 -14.39
N LYS A 67 -7.11 -6.21 -13.88
CA LYS A 67 -6.35 -4.95 -13.91
C LYS A 67 -6.58 -4.19 -12.62
N ALA A 68 -5.60 -3.38 -12.25
CA ALA A 68 -5.69 -2.50 -11.10
C ALA A 68 -5.12 -1.12 -11.45
N VAL A 69 -5.72 -0.06 -10.90
CA VAL A 69 -5.16 1.29 -10.95
C VAL A 69 -4.32 1.52 -9.71
N LEU A 70 -3.01 1.73 -9.90
CA LEU A 70 -2.09 2.04 -8.81
C LEU A 70 -2.05 3.54 -8.54
N LEU A 71 -2.34 3.91 -7.30
CA LEU A 71 -2.36 5.30 -6.83
C LEU A 71 -1.29 5.49 -5.75
N GLN A 72 -0.56 6.58 -5.82
CA GLN A 72 0.34 6.95 -4.74
C GLN A 72 -0.45 7.52 -3.55
N GLY A 73 -0.20 6.97 -2.36
CA GLY A 73 -0.75 7.49 -1.11
C GLY A 73 0.28 8.30 -0.32
N SER A 74 -0.14 9.40 0.32
CA SER A 74 0.73 10.25 1.14
C SER A 74 1.21 9.58 2.42
N MET A 75 0.44 8.61 2.94
CA MET A 75 0.74 7.88 4.19
C MET A 75 1.96 6.95 4.05
N TYR A 76 2.39 6.68 2.82
CA TYR A 76 3.52 5.82 2.52
C TYR A 76 4.78 6.66 2.21
N GLY A 77 4.71 7.99 2.30
CA GLY A 77 5.79 8.88 1.88
C GLY A 77 5.88 9.00 0.35
N PHE A 78 6.99 9.51 -0.17
CA PHE A 78 7.18 9.77 -1.59
C PHE A 78 7.69 8.52 -2.33
N GLN A 79 6.78 7.62 -2.72
CA GLN A 79 7.11 6.34 -3.36
C GLN A 79 6.60 6.21 -4.81
N ASN A 80 6.39 7.33 -5.51
CA ASN A 80 5.91 7.32 -6.90
C ASN A 80 6.83 6.52 -7.83
N GLU A 81 8.15 6.60 -7.63
CA GLU A 81 9.12 5.84 -8.43
C GLU A 81 8.94 4.33 -8.24
N TYR A 82 8.76 3.88 -6.99
CA TYR A 82 8.47 2.46 -6.71
C TYR A 82 7.16 2.02 -7.38
N THR A 83 6.09 2.81 -7.25
CA THR A 83 4.79 2.52 -7.89
C THR A 83 4.94 2.42 -9.41
N TYR A 84 5.65 3.36 -10.03
CA TYR A 84 5.91 3.38 -11.48
C TYR A 84 6.75 2.18 -11.95
N GLU A 85 7.82 1.85 -11.22
CA GLU A 85 8.63 0.67 -11.54
C GLU A 85 7.81 -0.62 -11.45
N MET A 86 6.95 -0.73 -10.43
CA MET A 86 6.11 -1.92 -10.28
C MET A 86 5.10 -2.01 -11.42
N CYS A 87 4.45 -0.91 -11.82
CA CYS A 87 3.60 -0.87 -13.01
C CYS A 87 4.28 -1.47 -14.24
N LYS A 88 5.56 -1.12 -14.48
CA LYS A 88 6.32 -1.62 -15.64
C LYS A 88 6.73 -3.09 -15.53
N LYS A 89 6.94 -3.60 -14.32
CA LYS A 89 7.40 -4.98 -14.09
C LYS A 89 6.26 -5.99 -14.08
N ILE A 90 5.03 -5.53 -13.82
CA ILE A 90 3.85 -6.39 -13.67
C ILE A 90 2.80 -6.17 -14.78
N SER A 91 3.07 -5.27 -15.73
CA SER A 91 2.25 -5.02 -16.93
C SER A 91 2.41 -6.08 -18.00
#